data_AF-A0A9E1KRU6-F1
#
_entry.id   AF-A0A9E1KRU6-F1
#
_cell.length_a   1.000
_cell.length_b   1.000
_cell.length_c   1.000
_cell.angle_alpha   90.00
_cell.angle_beta   90.00
_cell.angle_gamma   90.00
#
_symmetry.space_group_name_H-M   'P 1'
#
loop_
_entity.id
_entity.type
_entity.pdbx_description
1 polymer ?
#
loop_
_entity_poly.entity_id
_entity_poly.type
_entity_poly.pdbx_seq_one_letter_code
_entity_poly.pdbx_strand_id
1 'polypeptide(L)'
;MTHISNRSQMGGFTLIEVGIAGAILGILVAIALPSYLDGVNKSRRADAKAALLDLSARQERFMAQTGTYSTAISANSGLNLGRTTSADGYYNLAAAACSGGAIANCFSLTATATGAQIRDTDCAIFSVDNRRQKTSKNKAGSTTTDCW
;
A
#
# COMPACT_ATOMS: atom_id res chain seq x y z
N MET A 1 70.34 -24.91 6.74
CA MET A 1 69.21 -23.99 6.53
C MET A 1 67.92 -24.75 6.81
N THR A 2 67.41 -24.67 8.04
CA THR A 2 66.13 -25.27 8.44
C THR A 2 65.03 -24.23 8.30
N HIS A 3 64.16 -24.40 7.30
CA HIS A 3 62.94 -23.60 7.15
C HIS A 3 61.93 -24.04 8.22
N ILE A 4 61.62 -23.16 9.17
CA ILE A 4 60.52 -23.35 10.12
C ILE A 4 59.25 -22.86 9.42
N SER A 5 58.45 -23.80 8.91
CA SER A 5 57.15 -23.52 8.32
C SER A 5 56.14 -23.19 9.43
N ASN A 6 55.81 -21.91 9.58
CA ASN A 6 54.80 -21.44 10.53
C ASN A 6 53.41 -21.86 10.04
N ARG A 7 52.84 -22.93 10.62
CA ARG A 7 51.45 -23.33 10.36
C ARG A 7 50.53 -22.37 11.10
N SER A 8 49.97 -21.40 10.39
CA SER A 8 48.82 -20.64 10.87
C SER A 8 47.66 -21.62 11.13
N GLN A 9 47.32 -21.86 12.39
CA GLN A 9 46.11 -22.59 12.73
C GLN A 9 44.91 -21.77 12.26
N MET A 10 44.23 -22.22 11.21
CA MET A 10 42.91 -21.71 10.86
C MET A 10 41.95 -22.09 11.98
N GLY A 11 41.59 -21.12 12.82
CA GLY A 11 40.55 -21.30 13.84
C GLY A 11 39.19 -21.49 13.18
N GLY A 12 38.52 -22.60 13.49
CA GLY A 12 37.12 -22.84 13.10
C GLY A 12 36.17 -22.35 14.18
N PHE A 13 34.97 -21.90 13.77
CA PHE A 13 33.90 -21.55 14.70
C PHE A 13 33.40 -22.78 15.45
N THR A 14 33.12 -22.63 16.75
CA THR A 14 32.52 -23.72 17.52
C THR A 14 31.02 -23.80 17.24
N LEU A 15 30.44 -25.00 17.41
CA LEU A 15 28.99 -25.19 17.23
C LEU A 15 28.17 -24.33 18.18
N ILE A 16 28.67 -24.10 19.41
CA ILE A 16 27.99 -23.24 20.38
C ILE A 16 28.06 -21.76 20.00
N GLU A 17 29.14 -21.32 19.37
CA GLU A 17 29.29 -19.94 18.91
C GLU A 17 28.32 -19.61 17.78
N VAL A 18 28.19 -20.50 16.80
CA VAL A 18 27.17 -20.38 15.74
C VAL A 18 25.76 -20.46 16.32
N GLY A 19 25.54 -21.32 17.33
CA GLY A 19 24.26 -21.43 18.02
C GLY A 19 23.83 -20.15 18.74
N ILE A 20 24.73 -19.52 19.52
CA ILE A 20 24.46 -18.27 20.22
C ILE A 20 24.28 -17.11 19.22
N ALA A 21 25.14 -17.01 18.21
CA ALA A 21 25.01 -16.00 17.17
C ALA A 21 23.66 -16.11 16.43
N GLY A 22 23.25 -17.33 16.09
CA GLY A 22 21.94 -17.61 15.48
C GLY A 22 20.77 -17.23 16.40
N ALA A 23 20.87 -17.51 17.70
CA ALA A 23 19.85 -17.13 18.67
C ALA A 23 19.67 -15.60 18.74
N ILE A 24 20.77 -14.85 18.78
CA ILE A 24 20.74 -13.38 18.77
C ILE A 24 20.12 -12.86 17.46
N LEU A 25 20.56 -13.39 16.31
CA LEU A 25 20.00 -12.99 15.02
C LEU A 25 18.50 -13.28 14.91
N GLY A 26 18.02 -14.41 15.43
CA GLY A 26 16.61 -14.76 15.45
C GLY A 26 15.76 -13.74 16.21
N ILE A 27 16.23 -13.30 17.39
CA ILE A 27 15.56 -12.28 18.19
C ILE A 27 15.51 -10.94 17.44
N LEU A 28 16.61 -10.54 16.80
CA LEU A 28 16.67 -9.29 16.04
C LEU A 28 15.69 -9.32 14.86
N VAL A 29 15.65 -10.41 14.09
CA VAL A 29 14.75 -10.55 12.94
C VAL A 29 13.28 -10.51 13.38
N ALA A 30 12.94 -11.15 14.50
CA ALA A 30 11.57 -11.18 15.01
C ALA A 30 10.99 -9.78 15.28
N ILE A 31 11.83 -8.81 15.66
CA ILE A 31 11.42 -7.42 15.93
C ILE A 31 11.57 -6.56 14.66
N ALA A 32 12.67 -6.70 13.94
CA ALA A 32 13.01 -5.85 12.81
C ALA A 32 12.08 -6.08 11.60
N LEU A 33 11.75 -7.33 11.30
CA LEU A 33 10.96 -7.67 10.11
C LEU A 33 9.54 -7.09 10.13
N PRO A 34 8.72 -7.25 11.19
CA PRO A 34 7.38 -6.65 11.21
C PRO A 34 7.42 -5.12 11.11
N SER A 35 8.39 -4.47 11.76
CA SER A 35 8.57 -3.01 11.70
C SER A 35 8.90 -2.54 10.28
N TYR A 36 9.82 -3.25 9.59
CA TYR A 36 10.14 -2.95 8.20
C TYR A 36 8.94 -3.11 7.27
N LEU A 37 8.19 -4.21 7.43
CA LEU A 37 7.01 -4.48 6.60
C LEU A 37 5.91 -3.42 6.82
N ASP A 38 5.68 -2.97 8.06
CA ASP A 38 4.74 -1.87 8.31
C ASP A 38 5.19 -0.56 7.65
N GLY A 39 6.48 -0.24 7.67
CA GLY A 39 7.03 0.91 6.97
C GLY A 39 6.77 0.87 5.45
N VAL A 40 7.01 -0.29 4.83
CA VAL A 40 6.71 -0.51 3.40
C VAL A 40 5.21 -0.39 3.14
N ASN A 41 4.37 -1.02 3.96
CA ASN A 41 2.91 -0.94 3.82
C ASN A 41 2.41 0.49 3.98
N LYS A 42 2.96 1.26 4.92
CA LYS A 42 2.62 2.68 5.12
C LYS A 42 2.94 3.52 3.88
N SER A 43 4.09 3.30 3.25
CA SER A 43 4.45 3.96 1.99
C SER A 43 3.45 3.63 0.87
N ARG A 44 3.07 2.36 0.73
CA ARG A 44 2.11 1.92 -0.29
C ARG A 44 0.69 2.43 -0.02
N ARG A 45 0.28 2.48 1.25
CA ARG A 45 -0.97 3.15 1.67
C ARG A 45 -0.96 4.63 1.29
N ALA A 46 0.17 5.32 1.38
CA ALA A 46 0.30 6.71 0.95
C ALA A 46 0.08 6.88 -0.57
N ASP A 47 0.57 5.95 -1.41
CA ASP A 47 0.29 5.91 -2.85
C ASP A 47 -1.23 5.80 -3.13
N ALA A 48 -1.94 4.93 -2.41
CA ALA A 48 -3.41 4.83 -2.50
C ALA A 48 -4.11 6.17 -2.17
N LYS A 49 -3.71 6.78 -1.04
CA LYS A 49 -4.29 8.05 -0.58
C LYS A 49 -4.04 9.17 -1.59
N ALA A 50 -2.83 9.26 -2.13
CA ALA A 50 -2.48 10.25 -3.15
C ALA A 50 -3.33 10.08 -4.41
N ALA A 51 -3.48 8.84 -4.90
CA ALA A 51 -4.30 8.54 -6.07
C ALA A 51 -5.78 8.90 -5.87
N LEU A 52 -6.34 8.62 -4.69
CA LEU A 52 -7.73 8.99 -4.36
C LEU A 52 -7.93 10.50 -4.29
N LEU A 53 -6.96 11.25 -3.75
CA LEU A 53 -7.03 12.71 -3.71
C LEU A 53 -6.92 13.33 -5.10
N ASP A 54 -6.07 12.80 -5.99
CA ASP A 54 -6.01 13.24 -7.39
C ASP A 54 -7.33 12.96 -8.12
N LEU A 55 -7.89 11.76 -7.96
CA LEU A 55 -9.19 11.40 -8.52
C LEU A 55 -10.31 12.30 -7.99
N SER A 56 -10.31 12.65 -6.69
CA SER A 56 -11.28 13.56 -6.10
C SER A 56 -11.17 14.95 -6.74
N ALA A 57 -9.96 15.49 -6.90
CA ALA A 57 -9.77 16.77 -7.58
C ALA A 57 -10.24 16.74 -9.05
N ARG A 58 -10.05 15.60 -9.73
CA ARG A 58 -10.56 15.41 -11.11
C ARG A 58 -12.08 15.33 -11.17
N GLN A 59 -12.74 14.72 -10.19
CA GLN A 59 -14.20 14.71 -10.10
C GLN A 59 -14.75 16.14 -9.99
N GLU A 60 -14.16 16.97 -9.12
CA GLU A 60 -14.59 18.36 -8.97
C GLU A 60 -14.41 19.16 -10.27
N ARG A 61 -13.28 18.98 -10.97
CA ARG A 61 -13.06 19.60 -12.28
C ARG A 61 -14.06 19.12 -13.33
N PHE A 62 -14.34 17.82 -13.37
CA PHE A 62 -15.27 17.22 -14.32
C PHE A 62 -16.70 17.72 -14.07
N MET A 63 -17.11 17.84 -12.80
CA MET A 63 -18.38 18.44 -12.40
C MET A 63 -18.48 19.89 -12.84
N ALA A 64 -17.44 20.70 -12.63
CA ALA A 64 -17.41 22.09 -13.06
C ALA A 64 -17.52 22.27 -14.58
N GLN A 65 -17.04 21.29 -15.37
CA GLN A 65 -17.04 21.35 -16.84
C GLN A 65 -18.32 20.78 -17.46
N THR A 66 -18.91 19.74 -16.86
CA THR A 66 -19.96 18.92 -17.48
C THR A 66 -21.27 18.89 -16.70
N GLY A 67 -21.29 19.39 -15.47
CA GLY A 67 -22.46 19.37 -14.59
C GLY A 67 -22.81 18.00 -14.01
N THR A 68 -21.93 16.99 -14.13
CA THR A 68 -22.07 15.65 -13.54
C THR A 68 -20.71 15.12 -13.09
N TYR A 69 -20.68 14.08 -12.26
CA TYR A 69 -19.47 13.28 -12.01
C TYR A 69 -19.31 12.14 -13.03
N SER A 70 -18.16 11.47 -13.02
CA SER A 70 -17.86 10.35 -13.91
C SER A 70 -17.51 9.08 -13.15
N THR A 71 -17.92 7.92 -13.67
CA THR A 71 -17.41 6.60 -13.24
C THR A 71 -16.20 6.14 -14.05
N ALA A 72 -15.93 6.80 -15.18
CA ALA A 72 -14.80 6.46 -16.05
C ALA A 72 -13.53 7.16 -15.57
N ILE A 73 -12.52 6.37 -15.21
CA ILE A 73 -11.23 6.86 -14.69
C ILE A 73 -10.09 6.82 -15.72
N SER A 74 -10.18 5.94 -16.73
CA SER A 74 -9.09 5.63 -17.65
C SER A 74 -8.84 6.72 -18.71
N ALA A 75 -7.87 6.49 -19.61
CA ALA A 75 -7.50 7.46 -20.64
C ALA A 75 -8.65 7.79 -21.60
N ASN A 76 -8.69 9.05 -22.06
CA ASN A 76 -9.56 9.57 -23.13
C ASN A 76 -11.07 9.57 -22.85
N SER A 77 -11.49 9.37 -21.61
CA SER A 77 -12.87 9.56 -21.17
C SER A 77 -12.95 9.87 -19.67
N GLY A 78 -14.01 10.55 -19.24
CA GLY A 78 -14.27 10.87 -17.84
C GLY A 78 -13.12 11.65 -17.18
N LEU A 79 -12.52 11.07 -16.14
CA LEU A 79 -11.51 11.73 -15.30
C LEU A 79 -10.10 11.76 -15.91
N ASN A 80 -9.88 11.02 -17.01
CA ASN A 80 -8.63 11.01 -17.78
C ASN A 80 -7.37 10.86 -16.91
N LEU A 81 -7.36 9.88 -15.98
CA LEU A 81 -6.20 9.59 -15.12
C LEU A 81 -5.05 8.95 -15.93
N GLY A 82 -5.36 8.31 -17.05
CA GLY A 82 -4.38 7.60 -17.88
C GLY A 82 -3.98 6.21 -17.37
N ARG A 83 -4.55 5.77 -16.24
CA ARG A 83 -4.32 4.46 -15.61
C ARG A 83 -5.55 4.04 -14.79
N THR A 84 -5.62 2.77 -14.42
CA THR A 84 -6.63 2.20 -13.52
C THR A 84 -6.07 1.74 -12.18
N THR A 85 -4.78 2.00 -11.94
CA THR A 85 -4.08 1.67 -10.69
C THR A 85 -3.50 2.92 -10.06
N SER A 86 -3.10 2.82 -8.80
CA SER A 86 -2.27 3.82 -8.12
C SER A 86 -0.93 4.00 -8.84
N ALA A 87 -0.16 5.02 -8.44
CA ALA A 87 1.02 5.44 -9.19
C ALA A 87 2.05 4.31 -9.30
N ASP A 88 2.24 3.59 -8.19
CA ASP A 88 3.19 2.49 -8.05
C ASP A 88 2.54 1.11 -8.28
N GLY A 89 1.24 1.07 -8.63
CA GLY A 89 0.54 -0.16 -9.01
C GLY A 89 0.10 -1.05 -7.85
N TYR A 90 0.13 -0.56 -6.61
CA TYR A 90 -0.27 -1.35 -5.42
C TYR A 90 -1.77 -1.37 -5.14
N TYR A 91 -2.53 -0.48 -5.78
CA TYR A 91 -3.99 -0.43 -5.64
C TYR A 91 -4.68 -0.31 -6.99
N ASN A 92 -5.78 -1.04 -7.17
CA ASN A 92 -6.73 -0.83 -8.27
C ASN A 92 -7.70 0.28 -7.89
N LEU A 93 -7.93 1.23 -8.80
CA LEU A 93 -8.76 2.39 -8.58
C LEU A 93 -10.12 2.22 -9.25
N ALA A 94 -11.17 2.76 -8.64
CA ALA A 94 -12.52 2.78 -9.19
C ALA A 94 -13.27 4.04 -8.76
N ALA A 95 -14.21 4.47 -9.60
CA ALA A 95 -15.19 5.51 -9.29
C ALA A 95 -16.60 4.97 -9.51
N ALA A 96 -17.48 5.19 -8.56
CA ALA A 96 -18.88 4.75 -8.61
C ALA A 96 -19.80 5.83 -8.03
N ALA A 97 -21.11 5.72 -8.25
CA ALA A 97 -22.07 6.49 -7.48
C ALA A 97 -22.04 6.07 -6.01
N CYS A 98 -22.37 7.00 -5.10
CA CYS A 98 -22.54 6.66 -3.69
C CYS A 98 -23.70 5.66 -3.50
N SER A 99 -23.68 4.93 -2.38
CA SER A 99 -24.82 4.09 -2.00
C SER A 99 -26.07 4.95 -1.83
N GLY A 100 -27.15 4.61 -2.54
CA GLY A 100 -28.41 5.35 -2.53
C GLY A 100 -28.41 6.69 -3.27
N GLY A 101 -27.33 7.02 -4.00
CA GLY A 101 -27.21 8.25 -4.79
C GLY A 101 -27.07 7.99 -6.29
N ALA A 102 -27.24 9.05 -7.09
CA ALA A 102 -26.95 9.04 -8.52
C ALA A 102 -25.58 9.69 -8.78
N ILE A 103 -24.89 9.23 -9.84
CA ILE A 103 -23.58 9.77 -10.22
C ILE A 103 -23.63 11.27 -10.53
N ALA A 104 -24.79 11.83 -10.90
CA ALA A 104 -24.93 13.27 -11.12
C ALA A 104 -24.64 14.10 -9.87
N ASN A 105 -24.92 13.55 -8.68
CA ASN A 105 -24.90 14.31 -7.42
C ASN A 105 -23.93 13.74 -6.38
N CYS A 106 -23.45 12.50 -6.56
CA CYS A 106 -22.61 11.83 -5.57
C CYS A 106 -21.69 10.80 -6.21
N PHE A 107 -20.43 10.77 -5.76
CA PHE A 107 -19.45 9.75 -6.14
C PHE A 107 -18.75 9.15 -4.91
N SER A 108 -18.29 7.92 -5.06
CA SER A 108 -17.37 7.24 -4.16
C SER A 108 -16.18 6.72 -4.98
N LEU A 109 -14.99 7.12 -4.57
CA LEU A 109 -13.72 6.65 -5.12
C LEU A 109 -13.20 5.54 -4.23
N THR A 110 -12.65 4.48 -4.82
CA THR A 110 -12.11 3.35 -4.09
C THR A 110 -10.73 2.96 -4.62
N ALA A 111 -9.81 2.66 -3.71
CA ALA A 111 -8.51 2.07 -3.98
C ALA A 111 -8.44 0.71 -3.25
N THR A 112 -8.38 -0.38 -4.01
CA THR A 112 -8.36 -1.76 -3.49
C THR A 112 -6.99 -2.38 -3.69
N ALA A 113 -6.39 -2.88 -2.61
CA ALA A 113 -5.07 -3.47 -2.62
C ALA A 113 -4.94 -4.58 -3.67
N THR A 114 -3.84 -4.56 -4.40
CA THR A 114 -3.47 -5.57 -5.40
C THR A 114 -1.99 -5.96 -5.26
N GLY A 115 -1.58 -7.01 -5.95
CA GLY A 115 -0.20 -7.50 -5.93
C GLY A 115 0.34 -7.73 -4.51
N ALA A 116 1.51 -7.15 -4.21
CA ALA A 116 2.16 -7.31 -2.91
C ALA A 116 1.36 -6.71 -1.73
N GLN A 117 0.47 -5.75 -2.00
CA GLN A 117 -0.27 -5.03 -0.96
C GLN A 117 -1.45 -5.83 -0.41
N ILE A 118 -1.85 -6.93 -1.05
CA ILE A 118 -2.90 -7.85 -0.55
C ILE A 118 -2.56 -8.43 0.83
N ARG A 119 -1.27 -8.40 1.22
CA ARG A 119 -0.78 -8.85 2.53
C ARG A 119 -1.06 -7.86 3.67
N ASP A 120 -1.35 -6.60 3.37
CA ASP A 120 -1.81 -5.60 4.35
C ASP A 120 -3.31 -5.80 4.60
N THR A 121 -3.63 -6.89 5.32
CA THR A 121 -5.02 -7.36 5.46
C THR A 121 -5.90 -6.39 6.22
N ASP A 122 -5.35 -5.57 7.11
CA ASP A 122 -6.10 -4.61 7.92
C ASP A 122 -6.43 -3.34 7.14
N CYS A 123 -5.62 -3.01 6.12
CA CYS A 123 -5.75 -1.80 5.30
C CYS A 123 -5.84 -2.13 3.80
N ALA A 124 -6.83 -2.95 3.44
CA ALA A 124 -6.98 -3.46 2.09
C ALA A 124 -7.71 -2.49 1.15
N ILE A 125 -8.67 -1.71 1.66
CA ILE A 125 -9.53 -0.86 0.83
C ILE A 125 -9.58 0.55 1.42
N PHE A 126 -9.35 1.55 0.58
CA PHE A 126 -9.48 2.97 0.92
C PHE A 126 -10.57 3.61 0.07
N SER A 127 -11.36 4.50 0.65
CA SER A 127 -12.39 5.23 -0.08
C SER A 127 -12.49 6.70 0.32
N VAL A 128 -12.81 7.55 -0.66
CA VAL A 128 -13.12 8.98 -0.48
C VAL A 128 -14.40 9.30 -1.25
N ASP A 129 -15.35 9.99 -0.64
CA ASP A 129 -16.57 10.46 -1.29
C ASP A 129 -16.54 11.96 -1.64
N ASN A 130 -17.59 12.45 -2.29
CA ASN A 130 -17.77 13.87 -2.65
C ASN A 130 -17.82 14.82 -1.44
N ARG A 131 -18.07 14.31 -0.23
CA ARG A 131 -18.04 15.09 1.02
C ARG A 131 -16.67 15.02 1.69
N ARG A 132 -15.67 14.46 1.01
CA ARG A 132 -14.31 14.20 1.52
C ARG A 132 -14.29 13.27 2.73
N GLN A 133 -15.33 12.47 2.93
CA GLN A 133 -15.35 11.44 3.96
C GLN A 133 -14.40 10.33 3.55
N LYS A 134 -13.41 10.09 4.42
CA LYS A 134 -12.38 9.07 4.25
C LYS A 134 -12.78 7.83 5.04
N THR A 135 -12.78 6.67 4.41
CA THR A 135 -13.06 5.39 5.08
C THR A 135 -12.11 4.32 4.61
N SER A 136 -11.72 3.42 5.51
CA SER A 136 -10.88 2.26 5.18
C SER A 136 -11.56 0.98 5.63
N LYS A 137 -11.24 -0.12 4.95
CA LYS A 137 -11.69 -1.45 5.30
C LYS A 137 -10.54 -2.45 5.26
N ASN A 138 -10.64 -3.44 6.12
CA ASN A 138 -9.81 -4.65 6.04
C ASN A 138 -10.24 -5.50 4.84
N LYS A 139 -9.49 -6.59 4.59
CA LYS A 139 -9.75 -7.53 3.50
C LYS A 139 -11.11 -8.21 3.59
N ALA A 140 -11.66 -8.37 4.80
CA ALA A 140 -13.00 -8.91 5.04
C ALA A 140 -14.12 -7.88 4.81
N GLY A 141 -13.79 -6.61 4.55
CA GLY A 141 -14.75 -5.53 4.31
C GLY A 141 -15.25 -4.83 5.57
N SER A 142 -14.71 -5.15 6.75
CA SER A 142 -14.99 -4.44 8.00
C SER A 142 -14.27 -3.09 8.02
N THR A 143 -14.96 -2.04 8.47
CA THR A 143 -14.38 -0.70 8.60
C THR A 143 -13.23 -0.70 9.60
N THR A 144 -12.13 -0.03 9.25
CA THR A 144 -10.96 0.20 10.09
C THR A 144 -10.72 1.69 10.26
N THR A 145 -10.22 2.11 11.42
CA THR A 145 -9.98 3.54 11.73
C THR A 145 -8.54 3.97 11.53
N ASP A 146 -7.59 3.03 11.52
CA ASP A 146 -6.16 3.34 11.72
C ASP A 146 -5.36 3.38 10.41
N CYS A 147 -6.02 3.22 9.26
CA CYS A 147 -5.34 3.12 7.98
C CYS A 147 -5.18 4.46 7.25
N TRP A 148 -6.06 5.43 7.50
CA TRP A 148 -6.09 6.73 6.81
C TRP A 148 -5.08 7.75 7.29
#